data_AF-A0A944S7X5-F1
#
_entry.id   AF-A0A944S7X5-F1
#
_cell.length_a   1.000
_cell.length_b   1.000
_cell.length_c   1.000
_cell.angle_alpha   90.00
_cell.angle_beta   90.00
_cell.angle_gamma   90.00
#
_symmetry.space_group_name_H-M   'P 1'
#
loop_
_entity.id
_entity.type
_entity.pdbx_description
1 polymer ?
#
loop_
_entity_poly.entity_id
_entity_poly.type
_entity_poly.pdbx_seq_one_letter_code
_entity_poly.pdbx_strand_id
1 'polypeptide(L)'
;EFLEMPTITKLGVVVVALAFIFNVGMTVLQGRKTVINLVMMIGLVGLAVFFLFSFYNPANIVMDKFWWWWTVHLWVEGVWELILGSILAFVLIKTTGVDREVIEKWLYIIIAMTLITGIIGTGHHYFWIGTPEYWQWWGSIFSAMEPIPFFMMTVFAFTMVNKRKREHPNKVAVLWALGTGVMAFLGAGVWGFLHTLAPVNYFTHGTQITAAHGHMAFYGAYVMVVLAIISYAMPIMRGRAANSNKAQVMEMWSFWLMTVSIVFITLFLTAAGILQTWLQRISDTPMSFMATQDQLTLFYWMREIAGVVFLIGLVLYIMSFFIDGDGESATE
;
A
#
# COMPACT_ATOMS: atom_id res chain seq x y z
N GLU A 1 -13.51 -11.92 -6.26
CA GLU A 1 -13.19 -10.73 -5.46
C GLU A 1 -12.21 -9.86 -6.24
N PHE A 2 -12.33 -8.54 -6.15
CA PHE A 2 -11.53 -7.49 -6.80
C PHE A 2 -11.58 -7.42 -8.35
N LEU A 3 -12.28 -8.34 -9.00
CA LEU A 3 -12.39 -8.45 -10.47
C LEU A 3 -13.85 -8.56 -10.95
N GLU A 4 -14.78 -7.95 -10.21
CA GLU A 4 -16.24 -8.03 -10.40
C GLU A 4 -16.72 -7.29 -11.66
N MET A 5 -15.92 -6.36 -12.17
CA MET A 5 -16.32 -5.52 -13.29
C MET A 5 -16.55 -6.34 -14.58
N PRO A 6 -17.53 -5.96 -15.42
CA PRO A 6 -17.80 -6.64 -16.68
C PRO A 6 -16.56 -6.72 -17.58
N THR A 7 -16.46 -7.78 -18.39
CA THR A 7 -15.31 -7.98 -19.30
C THR A 7 -15.09 -6.79 -20.24
N ILE A 8 -16.16 -6.15 -20.72
CA ILE A 8 -16.06 -4.95 -21.57
C ILE A 8 -15.40 -3.79 -20.80
N THR A 9 -15.73 -3.63 -19.52
CA THR A 9 -15.09 -2.65 -18.63
C THR A 9 -13.62 -2.99 -18.41
N LYS A 10 -13.28 -4.27 -18.22
CA LYS A 10 -11.87 -4.72 -18.14
C LYS A 10 -11.08 -4.34 -19.41
N LEU A 11 -11.65 -4.56 -20.60
CA LEU A 11 -11.05 -4.14 -21.87
C LEU A 11 -10.85 -2.63 -21.94
N GLY A 12 -11.83 -1.84 -21.48
CA GLY A 12 -11.70 -0.39 -21.37
C GLY A 12 -10.53 0.02 -20.49
N VAL A 13 -10.36 -0.62 -19.33
CA VAL A 13 -9.21 -0.40 -18.42
C VAL A 13 -7.89 -0.72 -19.12
N VAL A 14 -7.79 -1.83 -19.86
CA VAL A 14 -6.58 -2.18 -20.64
C VAL A 14 -6.23 -1.08 -21.64
N VAL A 15 -7.21 -0.61 -22.42
CA VAL A 15 -6.98 0.43 -23.43
C VAL A 15 -6.46 1.72 -22.78
N VAL A 16 -7.07 2.15 -21.67
CA VAL A 16 -6.63 3.34 -20.93
C VAL A 16 -5.23 3.15 -20.36
N ALA A 17 -4.94 1.99 -19.76
CA ALA A 17 -3.62 1.69 -19.23
C ALA A 17 -2.53 1.70 -20.31
N LEU A 18 -2.79 1.10 -21.47
CA LEU A 18 -1.86 1.09 -22.60
C LEU A 18 -1.64 2.49 -23.17
N ALA A 19 -2.70 3.29 -23.31
CA ALA A 19 -2.58 4.69 -23.75
C ALA A 19 -1.75 5.53 -22.76
N PHE A 20 -1.98 5.34 -21.45
CA PHE A 20 -1.21 5.99 -20.40
C PHE A 20 0.28 5.59 -20.42
N ILE A 21 0.57 4.29 -20.48
CA ILE A 21 1.94 3.76 -20.54
C ILE A 21 2.65 4.24 -21.80
N PHE A 22 1.97 4.27 -22.95
CA PHE A 22 2.53 4.80 -24.19
C PHE A 22 2.89 6.28 -24.05
N ASN A 23 1.98 7.10 -23.52
CA ASN A 23 2.20 8.54 -23.35
C ASN A 23 3.41 8.84 -22.44
N VAL A 24 3.44 8.24 -21.24
CA VAL A 24 4.55 8.42 -20.29
C VAL A 24 5.83 7.78 -20.83
N GLY A 25 5.74 6.61 -21.45
CA GLY A 25 6.87 5.89 -22.04
C GLY A 25 7.57 6.68 -23.14
N MET A 26 6.81 7.28 -24.07
CA MET A 26 7.37 8.14 -25.11
C MET A 26 8.09 9.36 -24.52
N THR A 27 7.55 9.93 -23.45
CA THR A 27 8.20 11.04 -22.72
C THR A 27 9.54 10.60 -22.11
N VAL A 28 9.60 9.41 -21.49
CA VAL A 28 10.84 8.86 -20.91
C VAL A 28 11.86 8.52 -22.01
N LEU A 29 11.41 8.02 -23.17
CA LEU A 29 12.27 7.69 -24.29
C LEU A 29 12.94 8.93 -24.89
N GLN A 30 12.18 10.01 -25.06
CA GLN A 30 12.69 11.30 -25.56
C GLN A 30 13.51 12.07 -24.50
N GLY A 31 13.28 11.79 -23.21
CA GLY A 31 13.93 12.47 -22.10
C GLY A 31 15.15 11.75 -21.51
N ARG A 32 15.67 12.34 -20.42
CA ARG A 32 16.74 11.75 -19.61
C ARG A 32 16.20 10.54 -18.85
N LYS A 33 16.87 9.40 -19.03
CA LYS A 33 16.60 8.17 -18.29
C LYS A 33 17.26 8.25 -16.91
N THR A 34 16.51 7.97 -15.86
CA THR A 34 16.98 7.92 -14.47
C THR A 34 16.47 6.64 -13.84
N VAL A 35 17.05 6.22 -12.72
CA VAL A 35 16.63 4.96 -12.09
C VAL A 35 15.15 5.03 -11.71
N ILE A 36 14.74 6.15 -11.12
CA ILE A 36 13.35 6.35 -10.68
C ILE A 36 12.35 6.24 -11.83
N ASN A 37 12.61 6.86 -12.99
CA ASN A 37 11.65 6.79 -14.09
C ASN A 37 11.64 5.43 -14.78
N LEU A 38 12.77 4.73 -14.84
CA LEU A 38 12.81 3.37 -15.38
C LEU A 38 12.10 2.37 -14.45
N VAL A 39 12.33 2.45 -13.14
CA VAL A 39 11.64 1.60 -12.15
C VAL A 39 10.14 1.87 -12.14
N MET A 40 9.73 3.14 -12.21
CA MET A 40 8.33 3.52 -12.38
C MET A 40 7.72 2.88 -13.64
N MET A 41 8.41 2.96 -14.78
CA MET A 41 7.92 2.35 -16.02
C MET A 41 7.84 0.83 -15.94
N ILE A 42 8.79 0.16 -15.29
CA ILE A 42 8.74 -1.29 -15.06
C ILE A 42 7.50 -1.64 -14.20
N GLY A 43 7.26 -0.89 -13.13
CA GLY A 43 6.08 -1.07 -12.29
C GLY A 43 4.76 -0.86 -13.04
N LEU A 44 4.66 0.21 -13.84
CA LEU A 44 3.47 0.51 -14.64
C LEU A 44 3.20 -0.53 -15.74
N VAL A 45 4.24 -0.96 -16.46
CA VAL A 45 4.13 -2.03 -17.46
C VAL A 45 3.76 -3.35 -16.79
N GLY A 46 4.41 -3.69 -15.67
CA GLY A 46 4.10 -4.86 -14.87
C GLY A 46 2.65 -4.86 -14.40
N LEU A 47 2.14 -3.71 -13.94
CA LEU A 47 0.73 -3.54 -13.54
C LEU A 47 -0.20 -3.91 -14.70
N ALA A 48 0.03 -3.36 -15.89
CA ALA A 48 -0.79 -3.66 -17.06
C ALA A 48 -0.67 -5.13 -17.50
N VAL A 49 0.51 -5.74 -17.43
CA VAL A 49 0.73 -7.15 -17.78
C VAL A 49 0.00 -8.08 -16.83
N PHE A 50 0.18 -7.89 -15.51
CA PHE A 50 -0.46 -8.76 -14.52
C PHE A 50 -1.99 -8.61 -14.51
N PHE A 51 -2.51 -7.46 -14.92
CA PHE A 51 -3.95 -7.28 -15.13
C PHE A 51 -4.54 -8.22 -16.19
N LEU A 52 -3.74 -8.65 -17.18
CA LEU A 52 -4.23 -9.52 -18.26
C LEU A 52 -4.65 -10.91 -17.75
N PHE A 53 -4.15 -11.35 -16.60
CA PHE A 53 -4.62 -12.58 -15.96
C PHE A 53 -6.08 -12.49 -15.52
N SER A 54 -6.65 -11.28 -15.36
CA SER A 54 -8.08 -11.10 -15.05
C SER A 54 -9.05 -11.53 -16.17
N PHE A 55 -8.53 -11.80 -17.38
CA PHE A 55 -9.28 -12.36 -18.50
C PHE A 55 -9.22 -13.90 -18.54
N TYR A 56 -8.26 -14.50 -17.84
CA TYR A 56 -8.15 -15.94 -17.77
C TYR A 56 -9.01 -16.46 -16.62
N ASN A 57 -10.13 -17.11 -16.96
CA ASN A 57 -11.09 -17.64 -15.99
C ASN A 57 -11.25 -19.17 -16.17
N PRO A 58 -10.34 -19.98 -15.62
CA PRO A 58 -10.40 -21.45 -15.67
C PRO A 58 -11.64 -22.01 -14.99
N ALA A 59 -12.20 -23.10 -15.54
CA ALA A 59 -13.28 -23.83 -14.89
C ALA A 59 -12.83 -24.56 -13.60
N ASN A 60 -11.54 -24.92 -13.51
CA ASN A 60 -10.97 -25.52 -12.31
C ASN A 60 -10.70 -24.43 -11.27
N ILE A 61 -11.33 -24.53 -10.10
CA ILE A 61 -11.25 -23.52 -9.04
C ILE A 61 -9.83 -23.30 -8.50
N VAL A 62 -9.01 -24.35 -8.42
CA VAL A 62 -7.61 -24.25 -7.96
C VAL A 62 -6.80 -23.42 -8.96
N MET A 63 -6.99 -23.70 -10.25
CA MET A 63 -6.32 -22.96 -11.32
C MET A 63 -6.83 -21.51 -11.39
N ASP A 64 -8.13 -21.27 -11.27
CA ASP A 64 -8.70 -19.92 -11.16
C ASP A 64 -8.04 -19.13 -10.01
N LYS A 65 -8.02 -19.69 -8.79
CA LYS A 65 -7.42 -19.01 -7.64
C LYS A 65 -5.92 -18.81 -7.79
N PHE A 66 -5.20 -19.73 -8.43
CA PHE A 66 -3.77 -19.58 -8.72
C PHE A 66 -3.50 -18.32 -9.57
N TRP A 67 -4.18 -18.15 -10.70
CA TRP A 67 -3.98 -16.98 -11.59
C TRP A 67 -4.63 -15.70 -11.06
N TRP A 68 -5.65 -15.83 -10.22
CA TRP A 68 -6.23 -14.69 -9.52
C TRP A 68 -5.17 -13.98 -8.64
N TRP A 69 -4.34 -14.75 -7.93
CA TRP A 69 -3.25 -14.18 -7.11
C TRP A 69 -2.12 -13.56 -7.94
N TRP A 70 -1.93 -13.96 -9.19
CA TRP A 70 -1.02 -13.26 -10.10
C TRP A 70 -1.50 -11.85 -10.45
N THR A 71 -2.81 -11.59 -10.37
CA THR A 71 -3.31 -10.21 -10.48
C THR A 71 -3.18 -9.52 -9.13
N VAL A 72 -3.69 -10.12 -8.06
CA VAL A 72 -3.82 -9.43 -6.77
C VAL A 72 -2.47 -9.27 -6.06
N HIS A 73 -1.79 -10.38 -5.76
CA HIS A 73 -0.54 -10.36 -4.98
C HIS A 73 0.61 -9.77 -5.78
N LEU A 74 0.86 -10.21 -7.03
CA LEU A 74 1.97 -9.65 -7.81
C LEU A 74 1.74 -8.17 -8.20
N TRP A 75 0.51 -7.66 -8.10
CA TRP A 75 0.28 -6.22 -8.01
C TRP A 75 0.80 -5.67 -6.69
N VAL A 76 0.14 -5.99 -5.57
CA VAL A 76 0.37 -5.30 -4.29
C VAL A 76 1.77 -5.57 -3.75
N GLU A 77 2.19 -6.83 -3.67
CA GLU A 77 3.47 -7.31 -3.13
C GLU A 77 4.51 -7.52 -4.26
N GLY A 78 4.45 -6.68 -5.30
CA GLY A 78 5.33 -6.76 -6.44
C GLY A 78 5.41 -5.45 -7.21
N VAL A 79 4.66 -5.32 -8.30
CA VAL A 79 4.82 -4.20 -9.23
C VAL A 79 4.32 -2.86 -8.68
N TRP A 80 3.38 -2.85 -7.73
CA TRP A 80 2.96 -1.64 -7.03
C TRP A 80 4.01 -1.13 -6.06
N GLU A 81 4.81 -2.01 -5.46
CA GLU A 81 5.95 -1.58 -4.62
C GLU A 81 7.04 -0.86 -5.44
N LEU A 82 7.24 -1.25 -6.70
CA LEU A 82 8.13 -0.50 -7.61
C LEU A 82 7.59 0.90 -7.89
N ILE A 83 6.27 1.03 -8.10
CA ILE A 83 5.60 2.33 -8.29
C ILE A 83 5.72 3.17 -7.02
N LEU A 84 5.37 2.59 -5.86
CA LEU A 84 5.44 3.23 -4.55
C LEU A 84 6.86 3.72 -4.26
N GLY A 85 7.86 2.85 -4.39
CA GLY A 85 9.26 3.18 -4.16
C GLY A 85 9.74 4.31 -5.08
N SER A 86 9.29 4.31 -6.34
CA SER A 86 9.61 5.37 -7.31
C SER A 86 8.99 6.71 -6.92
N ILE A 87 7.71 6.72 -6.51
CA ILE A 87 7.03 7.93 -6.04
C ILE A 87 7.72 8.48 -4.79
N LEU A 88 7.95 7.61 -3.80
CA LEU A 88 8.58 7.99 -2.54
C LEU A 88 9.99 8.53 -2.77
N ALA A 89 10.79 7.86 -3.59
CA ALA A 89 12.13 8.32 -3.98
C ALA A 89 12.09 9.69 -4.68
N PHE A 90 11.13 9.89 -5.60
CA PHE A 90 10.95 11.18 -6.26
C PHE A 90 10.60 12.30 -5.26
N VAL A 91 9.61 12.07 -4.38
CA VAL A 91 9.20 13.04 -3.35
C VAL A 91 10.38 13.36 -2.43
N LEU A 92 11.14 12.37 -1.99
CA LEU A 92 12.30 12.58 -1.11
C LEU A 92 13.43 13.33 -1.81
N ILE A 93 13.75 13.06 -3.08
CA ILE A 93 14.71 13.89 -3.85
C ILE A 93 14.26 15.35 -3.83
N LYS A 94 12.97 15.57 -4.11
CA LYS A 94 12.43 16.92 -4.27
C LYS A 94 12.25 17.65 -2.96
N THR A 95 12.04 16.99 -1.83
CA THR A 95 11.87 17.67 -0.54
C THR A 95 13.18 17.81 0.22
N THR A 96 14.05 16.80 0.21
CA THR A 96 15.24 16.77 1.09
C THR A 96 16.49 17.40 0.48
N GLY A 97 16.61 17.42 -0.85
CA GLY A 97 17.84 17.85 -1.54
C GLY A 97 19.01 16.89 -1.36
N VAL A 98 18.79 15.66 -0.87
CA VAL A 98 19.82 14.61 -0.83
C VAL A 98 20.20 14.20 -2.26
N ASP A 99 21.46 13.80 -2.43
CA ASP A 99 22.01 13.44 -3.74
C ASP A 99 21.23 12.27 -4.35
N ARG A 100 20.82 12.45 -5.62
CA ARG A 100 20.04 11.47 -6.36
C ARG A 100 20.69 10.09 -6.35
N GLU A 101 22.02 10.03 -6.48
CA GLU A 101 22.76 8.76 -6.50
C GLU A 101 22.52 7.92 -5.23
N VAL A 102 22.45 8.56 -4.06
CA VAL A 102 22.19 7.85 -2.79
C VAL A 102 20.78 7.29 -2.80
N ILE A 103 19.80 8.10 -3.20
CA ILE A 103 18.39 7.69 -3.25
C ILE A 103 18.17 6.56 -4.25
N GLU A 104 18.79 6.64 -5.43
CA GLU A 104 18.66 5.61 -6.46
C GLU A 104 19.31 4.28 -6.05
N LYS A 105 20.43 4.31 -5.32
CA LYS A 105 21.04 3.09 -4.74
C LYS A 105 20.10 2.41 -3.74
N TRP A 106 19.48 3.18 -2.85
CA TRP A 106 18.48 2.64 -1.92
C TRP A 106 17.28 2.05 -2.65
N LEU A 107 16.76 2.77 -3.66
CA LEU A 107 15.63 2.30 -4.46
C LEU A 107 15.94 0.95 -5.12
N TYR A 108 17.13 0.77 -5.70
CA TYR A 108 17.53 -0.52 -6.28
C TYR A 108 17.52 -1.68 -5.29
N ILE A 109 18.02 -1.46 -4.07
CA ILE A 109 18.06 -2.53 -3.08
C ILE A 109 16.64 -2.86 -2.60
N ILE A 110 15.80 -1.85 -2.37
CA ILE A 110 14.40 -2.04 -1.97
C ILE A 110 13.66 -2.88 -3.01
N ILE A 111 13.70 -2.49 -4.29
CA ILE A 111 12.98 -3.23 -5.35
C ILE A 111 13.56 -4.63 -5.59
N ALA A 112 14.88 -4.82 -5.41
CA ALA A 112 15.49 -6.12 -5.54
C ALA A 112 14.97 -7.05 -4.45
N MET A 113 14.91 -6.58 -3.20
CA MET A 113 14.35 -7.35 -2.10
C MET A 113 12.86 -7.63 -2.34
N THR A 114 12.05 -6.64 -2.71
CA THR A 114 10.63 -6.82 -3.09
C THR A 114 10.45 -7.96 -4.08
N LEU A 115 11.18 -7.98 -5.19
CA LEU A 115 10.99 -9.00 -6.22
C LEU A 115 11.54 -10.37 -5.81
N ILE A 116 12.67 -10.40 -5.09
CA ILE A 116 13.25 -11.65 -4.58
C ILE A 116 12.27 -12.32 -3.61
N THR A 117 11.61 -11.55 -2.76
CA THR A 117 10.70 -12.09 -1.74
C THR A 117 9.29 -12.31 -2.29
N GLY A 118 8.65 -11.32 -2.92
CA GLY A 118 7.24 -11.36 -3.30
C GLY A 118 6.89 -12.30 -4.47
N ILE A 119 7.79 -12.54 -5.43
CA ILE A 119 7.47 -13.41 -6.59
C ILE A 119 7.18 -14.85 -6.15
N ILE A 120 8.01 -15.41 -5.27
CA ILE A 120 7.78 -16.74 -4.70
C ILE A 120 6.91 -16.65 -3.45
N GLY A 121 6.95 -15.50 -2.76
CA GLY A 121 6.13 -15.13 -1.61
C GLY A 121 4.63 -15.25 -1.88
N THR A 122 4.20 -15.07 -3.13
CA THR A 122 2.83 -15.38 -3.61
C THR A 122 2.34 -16.75 -3.15
N GLY A 123 3.25 -17.70 -2.93
CA GLY A 123 2.98 -19.02 -2.34
C GLY A 123 2.22 -19.00 -1.01
N HIS A 124 2.28 -17.92 -0.22
CA HIS A 124 1.51 -17.83 1.03
C HIS A 124 -0.01 -17.76 0.82
N HIS A 125 -0.45 -17.57 -0.42
CA HIS A 125 -1.84 -17.65 -0.83
C HIS A 125 -2.22 -19.02 -1.40
N TYR A 126 -1.24 -19.88 -1.62
CA TYR A 126 -1.42 -21.20 -2.22
C TYR A 126 -1.59 -22.30 -1.19
N PHE A 127 -1.36 -22.02 0.10
CA PHE A 127 -1.39 -23.01 1.18
C PHE A 127 -2.62 -23.92 1.17
N TRP A 128 -3.82 -23.35 0.96
CA TRP A 128 -5.10 -24.03 1.18
C TRP A 128 -6.03 -24.04 -0.04
N ILE A 129 -5.56 -23.60 -1.21
CA ILE A 129 -6.40 -23.54 -2.42
C ILE A 129 -6.39 -24.83 -3.25
N GLY A 130 -5.64 -25.86 -2.83
CA GLY A 130 -5.53 -27.15 -3.52
C GLY A 130 -4.27 -27.35 -4.35
N THR A 131 -3.26 -26.46 -4.24
CA THR A 131 -1.94 -26.67 -4.86
C THR A 131 -1.09 -27.67 -4.06
N PRO A 132 0.01 -28.20 -4.63
CA PRO A 132 0.88 -29.13 -3.92
C PRO A 132 1.49 -28.57 -2.62
N GLU A 133 1.78 -29.46 -1.68
CA GLU A 133 2.25 -29.13 -0.32
C GLU A 133 3.58 -28.35 -0.27
N TYR A 134 4.43 -28.45 -1.30
CA TYR A 134 5.68 -27.69 -1.34
C TYR A 134 5.46 -26.17 -1.26
N TRP A 135 4.27 -25.66 -1.63
CA TRP A 135 3.94 -24.26 -1.48
C TRP A 135 3.83 -23.80 -0.03
N GLN A 136 3.53 -24.69 0.91
CA GLN A 136 3.57 -24.35 2.34
C GLN A 136 4.97 -23.96 2.79
N TRP A 137 6.00 -24.62 2.24
CA TRP A 137 7.41 -24.30 2.50
C TRP A 137 7.84 -23.04 1.76
N TRP A 138 7.70 -23.02 0.43
CA TRP A 138 8.15 -21.89 -0.38
C TRP A 138 7.43 -20.59 -0.03
N GLY A 139 6.11 -20.65 0.12
CA GLY A 139 5.29 -19.51 0.53
C GLY A 139 5.69 -18.99 1.90
N SER A 140 5.86 -19.87 2.91
CA SER A 140 6.26 -19.43 4.24
C SER A 140 7.67 -18.81 4.27
N ILE A 141 8.64 -19.41 3.57
CA ILE A 141 10.05 -18.94 3.59
C ILE A 141 10.18 -17.58 2.90
N PHE A 142 9.60 -17.43 1.72
CA PHE A 142 9.76 -16.20 0.94
C PHE A 142 8.92 -15.05 1.48
N SER A 143 7.68 -15.32 1.89
CA SER A 143 6.83 -14.28 2.49
C SER A 143 7.30 -13.85 3.89
N ALA A 144 8.00 -14.71 4.64
CA ALA A 144 8.65 -14.32 5.89
C ALA A 144 9.74 -13.24 5.69
N MET A 145 10.28 -13.09 4.47
CA MET A 145 11.29 -12.09 4.13
C MET A 145 10.68 -10.80 3.53
N GLU A 146 9.41 -10.81 3.14
CA GLU A 146 8.72 -9.63 2.60
C GLU A 146 8.64 -8.41 3.53
N PRO A 147 8.76 -8.53 4.88
CA PRO A 147 8.90 -7.33 5.73
C PRO A 147 10.19 -6.54 5.49
N ILE A 148 11.23 -7.15 4.90
CA ILE A 148 12.54 -6.52 4.69
C ILE A 148 12.46 -5.27 3.81
N PRO A 149 11.89 -5.29 2.58
CA PRO A 149 11.79 -4.09 1.74
C PRO A 149 11.03 -2.94 2.43
N PHE A 150 9.94 -3.22 3.17
CA PHE A 150 9.22 -2.18 3.90
C PHE A 150 10.00 -1.61 5.09
N PHE A 151 10.74 -2.45 5.81
CA PHE A 151 11.64 -1.98 6.86
C PHE A 151 12.75 -1.09 6.27
N MET A 152 13.36 -1.53 5.18
CA MET A 152 14.35 -0.75 4.44
C MET A 152 13.79 0.59 3.96
N MET A 153 12.53 0.61 3.51
CA MET A 153 11.85 1.82 3.09
C MET A 153 11.61 2.80 4.24
N THR A 154 11.27 2.29 5.43
CA THR A 154 11.18 3.11 6.65
C THR A 154 12.54 3.73 6.97
N VAL A 155 13.60 2.91 7.06
CA VAL A 155 14.96 3.39 7.33
C VAL A 155 15.40 4.41 6.27
N PHE A 156 15.11 4.14 5.01
CA PHE A 156 15.38 4.99 3.87
C PHE A 156 14.70 6.37 4.04
N ALA A 157 13.39 6.43 4.25
CA ALA A 157 12.64 7.67 4.38
C ALA A 157 13.18 8.54 5.54
N PHE A 158 13.38 7.96 6.71
CA PHE A 158 13.94 8.68 7.86
C PHE A 158 15.38 9.13 7.62
N THR A 159 16.22 8.30 7.01
CA THR A 159 17.61 8.66 6.71
C THR A 159 17.69 9.82 5.74
N MET A 160 16.85 9.85 4.70
CA MET A 160 16.85 10.95 3.73
C MET A 160 16.36 12.26 4.35
N VAL A 161 15.32 12.21 5.18
CA VAL A 161 14.81 13.41 5.86
C VAL A 161 15.77 13.93 6.94
N ASN A 162 16.46 13.05 7.66
CA ASN A 162 17.47 13.43 8.64
C ASN A 162 18.74 14.02 8.00
N LYS A 163 19.11 13.55 6.81
CA LYS A 163 20.27 14.06 6.05
C LYS A 163 19.89 15.16 5.05
N ARG A 164 18.72 15.79 5.21
CA ARG A 164 18.25 16.83 4.29
C ARG A 164 19.24 17.99 4.24
N LYS A 165 19.53 18.46 3.03
CA LYS A 165 20.42 19.60 2.77
C LYS A 165 19.66 20.93 2.67
N ARG A 166 18.33 20.87 2.63
CA ARG A 166 17.45 22.04 2.58
C ARG A 166 16.15 21.80 3.33
N GLU A 167 15.55 22.88 3.79
CA GLU A 167 14.18 22.90 4.31
C GLU A 167 13.21 23.15 3.16
N HIS A 168 12.19 22.31 3.04
CA HIS A 168 11.15 22.46 2.02
C HIS A 168 9.92 23.19 2.62
N PRO A 169 9.32 24.17 1.92
CA PRO A 169 8.19 24.92 2.46
C PRO A 169 6.93 24.07 2.67
N ASN A 170 6.78 22.99 1.90
CA ASN A 170 5.73 21.99 2.07
C ASN A 170 6.17 20.93 3.09
N LYS A 171 5.79 21.12 4.36
CA LYS A 171 6.13 20.22 5.46
C LYS A 171 5.22 19.00 5.49
N VAL A 172 3.96 19.16 5.11
CA VAL A 172 2.98 18.08 5.15
C VAL A 172 3.26 16.98 4.12
N ALA A 173 3.83 17.31 2.94
CA ALA A 173 4.29 16.29 2.00
C ALA A 173 5.40 15.39 2.58
N VAL A 174 6.29 15.95 3.41
CA VAL A 174 7.33 15.18 4.12
C VAL A 174 6.72 14.31 5.22
N LEU A 175 5.71 14.81 5.93
CA LEU A 175 4.96 14.03 6.91
C LEU A 175 4.28 12.82 6.27
N TRP A 176 3.61 13.00 5.13
CA TRP A 176 3.02 11.90 4.37
C TRP A 176 4.07 10.88 3.89
N ALA A 177 5.23 11.35 3.40
CA ALA A 177 6.32 10.48 2.96
C ALA A 177 6.88 9.62 4.11
N LEU A 178 7.13 10.21 5.28
CA LEU A 178 7.58 9.47 6.47
C LEU A 178 6.50 8.50 6.97
N GLY A 179 5.25 8.97 7.04
CA GLY A 179 4.12 8.15 7.45
C GLY A 179 3.90 6.95 6.54
N THR A 180 4.08 7.11 5.22
CA THR A 180 4.01 6.01 4.24
C THR A 180 5.03 4.93 4.60
N GLY A 181 6.29 5.28 4.86
CA GLY A 181 7.32 4.31 5.26
C GLY A 181 6.90 3.51 6.50
N VAL A 182 6.50 4.21 7.57
CA VAL A 182 6.11 3.59 8.85
C VAL A 182 4.86 2.70 8.69
N MET A 183 3.79 3.23 8.11
CA MET A 183 2.51 2.54 8.04
C MET A 183 2.53 1.38 7.05
N ALA A 184 3.31 1.48 5.96
CA ALA A 184 3.55 0.35 5.07
C ALA A 184 4.29 -0.78 5.81
N PHE A 185 5.33 -0.47 6.60
CA PHE A 185 6.01 -1.48 7.41
C PHE A 185 5.12 -2.10 8.48
N LEU A 186 4.29 -1.32 9.18
CA LEU A 186 3.36 -1.87 10.16
C LEU A 186 2.29 -2.75 9.49
N GLY A 187 1.65 -2.27 8.43
CA GLY A 187 0.56 -2.98 7.77
C GLY A 187 1.02 -4.21 6.98
N ALA A 188 1.94 -4.01 6.04
CA ALA A 188 2.45 -5.07 5.18
C ALA A 188 3.49 -5.93 5.89
N GLY A 189 4.50 -5.30 6.51
CA GLY A 189 5.58 -6.02 7.18
C GLY A 189 5.14 -6.75 8.45
N VAL A 190 4.64 -6.02 9.46
CA VAL A 190 4.32 -6.61 10.77
C VAL A 190 3.03 -7.42 10.70
N TRP A 191 1.92 -6.81 10.27
CA TRP A 191 0.63 -7.51 10.20
C TRP A 191 0.57 -8.60 9.14
N GLY A 192 1.30 -8.46 8.03
CA GLY A 192 1.49 -9.56 7.08
C GLY A 192 2.26 -10.71 7.73
N PHE A 193 3.38 -10.43 8.40
CA PHE A 193 4.15 -11.49 9.06
C PHE A 193 3.35 -12.24 10.14
N LEU A 194 2.43 -11.57 10.86
CA LEU A 194 1.58 -12.19 11.88
C LEU A 194 0.77 -13.39 11.37
N HIS A 195 0.47 -13.46 10.07
CA HIS A 195 -0.32 -14.56 9.51
C HIS A 195 0.27 -15.20 8.25
N THR A 196 1.53 -14.92 7.90
CA THR A 196 2.11 -15.41 6.63
C THR A 196 2.64 -16.86 6.72
N LEU A 197 2.95 -17.34 7.92
CA LEU A 197 3.49 -18.69 8.11
C LEU A 197 2.37 -19.72 8.06
N ALA A 198 2.52 -20.76 7.23
CA ALA A 198 1.47 -21.78 7.04
C ALA A 198 0.88 -22.35 8.35
N PRO A 199 1.67 -22.70 9.40
CA PRO A 199 1.10 -23.21 10.65
C PRO A 199 0.15 -22.23 11.37
N VAL A 200 0.40 -20.92 11.23
CA VAL A 200 -0.47 -19.87 11.79
C VAL A 200 -1.63 -19.59 10.83
N ASN A 201 -1.32 -19.46 9.54
CA ASN A 201 -2.29 -19.20 8.49
C ASN A 201 -3.39 -20.26 8.44
N TYR A 202 -3.07 -21.52 8.75
CA TYR A 202 -4.07 -22.59 8.83
C TYR A 202 -5.29 -22.20 9.69
N PHE A 203 -5.04 -21.50 10.80
CA PHE A 203 -6.09 -21.02 11.69
C PHE A 203 -6.58 -19.62 11.30
N THR A 204 -5.72 -18.73 10.82
CA THR A 204 -6.11 -17.33 10.57
C THR A 204 -6.60 -17.05 9.14
N HIS A 205 -6.53 -18.02 8.23
CA HIS A 205 -6.94 -17.87 6.83
C HIS A 205 -8.44 -17.57 6.69
N GLY A 206 -8.77 -16.45 6.04
CA GLY A 206 -10.18 -16.04 5.85
C GLY A 206 -10.85 -15.61 7.15
N THR A 207 -10.12 -14.94 8.03
CA THR A 207 -10.62 -14.39 9.31
C THR A 207 -10.53 -12.87 9.34
N GLN A 208 -11.02 -12.24 10.41
CA GLN A 208 -10.85 -10.80 10.63
C GLN A 208 -9.38 -10.37 10.75
N ILE A 209 -8.43 -11.29 11.02
CA ILE A 209 -6.98 -10.98 10.94
C ILE A 209 -6.59 -10.58 9.51
N THR A 210 -7.13 -11.27 8.50
CA THR A 210 -6.91 -10.93 7.10
C THR A 210 -7.44 -9.54 6.77
N ALA A 211 -8.64 -9.21 7.28
CA ALA A 211 -9.20 -7.88 7.11
C ALA A 211 -8.34 -6.80 7.81
N ALA A 212 -7.86 -7.06 9.04
CA ALA A 212 -7.01 -6.13 9.77
C ALA A 212 -5.72 -5.80 8.99
N HIS A 213 -4.99 -6.83 8.56
CA HIS A 213 -3.80 -6.68 7.73
C HIS A 213 -4.11 -5.92 6.43
N GLY A 214 -5.14 -6.36 5.70
CA GLY A 214 -5.51 -5.75 4.41
C GLY A 214 -5.78 -4.25 4.52
N HIS A 215 -6.53 -3.81 5.54
CA HIS A 215 -6.82 -2.38 5.73
C HIS A 215 -5.54 -1.56 5.99
N MET A 216 -4.68 -2.02 6.91
CA MET A 216 -3.46 -1.28 7.25
C MET A 216 -2.43 -1.30 6.11
N ALA A 217 -2.25 -2.43 5.44
CA ALA A 217 -1.30 -2.58 4.34
C ALA A 217 -1.70 -1.70 3.15
N PHE A 218 -2.96 -1.79 2.68
CA PHE A 218 -3.43 -1.00 1.55
C PHE A 218 -3.39 0.51 1.83
N TYR A 219 -3.84 0.92 3.02
CA TYR A 219 -3.77 2.32 3.42
C TYR A 219 -2.31 2.78 3.52
N GLY A 220 -1.52 2.07 4.34
CA GLY A 220 -0.19 2.49 4.75
C GLY A 220 0.81 2.55 3.59
N ALA A 221 0.70 1.64 2.63
CA ALA A 221 1.51 1.65 1.43
C ALA A 221 0.90 2.56 0.35
N TYR A 222 -0.24 2.16 -0.22
CA TYR A 222 -0.68 2.72 -1.50
C TYR A 222 -1.51 4.00 -1.35
N VAL A 223 -2.42 4.06 -0.37
CA VAL A 223 -3.19 5.31 -0.16
C VAL A 223 -2.26 6.42 0.30
N MET A 224 -1.41 6.17 1.31
CA MET A 224 -0.52 7.21 1.84
C MET A 224 0.48 7.73 0.81
N VAL A 225 1.06 6.86 -0.05
CA VAL A 225 2.00 7.35 -1.09
C VAL A 225 1.30 8.20 -2.16
N VAL A 226 0.05 7.87 -2.50
CA VAL A 226 -0.78 8.67 -3.41
C VAL A 226 -1.11 10.02 -2.78
N LEU A 227 -1.51 10.04 -1.50
CA LEU A 227 -1.75 11.30 -0.78
C LEU A 227 -0.46 12.13 -0.64
N ALA A 228 0.70 11.49 -0.49
CA ALA A 228 2.01 12.14 -0.43
C ALA A 228 2.36 12.85 -1.74
N ILE A 229 2.19 12.19 -2.89
CA ILE A 229 2.49 12.81 -4.19
C ILE A 229 1.48 13.89 -4.56
N ILE A 230 0.20 13.72 -4.20
CA ILE A 230 -0.82 14.76 -4.36
C ILE A 230 -0.46 15.97 -3.50
N SER A 231 -0.12 15.76 -2.23
CA SER A 231 0.32 16.81 -1.29
C SER A 231 1.52 17.58 -1.83
N TYR A 232 2.48 16.89 -2.43
CA TYR A 232 3.64 17.50 -3.07
C TYR A 232 3.29 18.27 -4.36
N ALA A 233 2.52 17.66 -5.26
CA ALA A 233 2.32 18.17 -6.62
C ALA A 233 1.19 19.21 -6.75
N MET A 234 0.12 19.10 -5.96
CA MET A 234 -1.05 19.99 -6.06
C MET A 234 -0.72 21.48 -5.91
N PRO A 235 0.08 21.91 -4.91
CA PRO A 235 0.49 23.31 -4.80
C PRO A 235 1.23 23.77 -6.06
N ILE A 236 2.17 22.96 -6.57
CA ILE A 236 3.00 23.28 -7.73
C ILE A 236 2.15 23.43 -8.99
N MET A 237 1.19 22.52 -9.19
CA MET A 237 0.23 22.60 -10.30
C MET A 237 -0.69 23.83 -10.22
N ARG A 238 -0.83 24.43 -9.04
CA ARG A 238 -1.55 25.68 -8.80
C ARG A 238 -0.63 26.91 -8.73
N GLY A 239 0.62 26.79 -9.17
CA GLY A 239 1.56 27.90 -9.28
C GLY A 239 2.21 28.35 -7.97
N ARG A 240 2.20 27.51 -6.92
CA ARG A 240 2.78 27.82 -5.61
C ARG A 240 3.73 26.72 -5.12
N ALA A 241 4.77 27.10 -4.38
CA ALA A 241 5.74 26.12 -3.85
C ALA A 241 5.14 25.22 -2.75
N ALA A 242 4.20 25.75 -1.97
CA ALA A 242 3.45 25.05 -0.93
C ALA A 242 2.11 25.75 -0.67
N ASN A 243 1.17 25.07 0.00
CA ASN A 243 -0.04 25.71 0.51
C ASN A 243 0.28 26.60 1.73
N SER A 244 -0.64 27.51 2.07
CA SER A 244 -0.52 28.37 3.27
C SER A 244 -0.37 27.54 4.54
N ASN A 245 0.18 28.14 5.61
CA ASN A 245 0.36 27.42 6.88
C ASN A 245 -0.98 26.87 7.42
N LYS A 246 -2.08 27.64 7.30
CA LYS A 246 -3.42 27.21 7.69
C LYS A 246 -3.88 25.95 6.95
N ALA A 247 -3.66 25.91 5.63
CA ALA A 247 -3.97 24.75 4.80
C ALA A 247 -3.09 23.54 5.18
N GLN A 248 -1.78 23.75 5.37
CA GLN A 248 -0.87 22.69 5.79
C GLN A 248 -1.25 22.13 7.17
N VAL A 249 -1.66 22.96 8.13
CA VAL A 249 -2.12 22.50 9.45
C VAL A 249 -3.38 21.65 9.36
N MET A 250 -4.35 22.04 8.53
CA MET A 250 -5.55 21.22 8.29
C MET A 250 -5.19 19.86 7.67
N GLU A 251 -4.26 19.85 6.70
CA GLU A 251 -3.79 18.62 6.07
C GLU A 251 -2.99 17.73 7.06
N MET A 252 -2.22 18.32 7.98
CA MET A 252 -1.56 17.57 9.06
C MET A 252 -2.57 16.97 10.05
N TRP A 253 -3.66 17.67 10.38
CA TRP A 253 -4.76 17.10 11.18
C TRP A 253 -5.42 15.92 10.46
N SER A 254 -5.66 16.08 9.16
CA SER A 254 -6.17 14.99 8.32
C SER A 254 -5.26 13.75 8.38
N PHE A 255 -3.94 13.95 8.19
CA PHE A 255 -2.95 12.88 8.32
C PHE A 255 -3.09 12.10 9.63
N TRP A 256 -3.13 12.82 10.76
CA TRP A 256 -3.22 12.17 12.07
C TRP A 256 -4.55 11.47 12.29
N LEU A 257 -5.67 12.11 11.93
CA LEU A 257 -6.99 11.51 12.09
C LEU A 257 -7.12 10.23 11.25
N MET A 258 -6.73 10.25 9.97
CA MET A 258 -6.78 9.07 9.11
C MET A 258 -5.83 7.96 9.61
N THR A 259 -4.58 8.32 9.94
CA THR A 259 -3.55 7.35 10.33
C THR A 259 -3.86 6.70 11.68
N VAL A 260 -4.24 7.49 12.69
CA VAL A 260 -4.63 6.95 14.00
C VAL A 260 -5.91 6.11 13.87
N SER A 261 -6.88 6.55 13.07
CA SER A 261 -8.10 5.78 12.86
C SER A 261 -7.85 4.43 12.21
N ILE A 262 -6.96 4.34 11.20
CA ILE A 262 -6.65 3.04 10.58
C ILE A 262 -5.94 2.11 11.56
N VAL A 263 -5.12 2.65 12.48
CA VAL A 263 -4.49 1.86 13.55
C VAL A 263 -5.57 1.26 14.44
N PHE A 264 -6.55 2.05 14.87
CA PHE A 264 -7.67 1.54 15.68
C PHE A 264 -8.56 0.55 14.94
N ILE A 265 -8.91 0.81 13.67
CA ILE A 265 -9.63 -0.15 12.81
C ILE A 265 -8.89 -1.50 12.80
N THR A 266 -7.58 -1.45 12.60
CA THR A 266 -6.73 -2.64 12.53
C THR A 266 -6.68 -3.36 13.87
N LEU A 267 -6.54 -2.65 14.99
CA LEU A 267 -6.52 -3.24 16.32
C LEU A 267 -7.86 -3.89 16.68
N PHE A 268 -8.99 -3.25 16.38
CA PHE A 268 -10.32 -3.81 16.63
C PHE A 268 -10.59 -5.05 15.77
N LEU A 269 -10.23 -5.02 14.49
CA LEU A 269 -10.33 -6.20 13.62
C LEU A 269 -9.36 -7.30 14.04
N THR A 270 -8.18 -6.96 14.56
CA THR A 270 -7.22 -7.93 15.11
C THR A 270 -7.81 -8.62 16.33
N ALA A 271 -8.37 -7.87 17.28
CA ALA A 271 -9.04 -8.44 18.46
C ALA A 271 -10.22 -9.34 18.06
N ALA A 272 -11.04 -8.90 17.10
CA ALA A 272 -12.11 -9.71 16.54
C ALA A 272 -11.57 -10.99 15.88
N GLY A 273 -10.44 -10.91 15.16
CA GLY A 273 -9.83 -12.04 14.48
C GLY A 273 -9.21 -13.05 15.42
N ILE A 274 -8.60 -12.60 16.53
CA ILE A 274 -8.11 -13.48 17.59
C ILE A 274 -9.29 -14.24 18.21
N LEU A 275 -10.37 -13.54 18.57
CA LEU A 275 -11.55 -14.16 19.17
C LEU A 275 -12.26 -15.10 18.17
N GLN A 276 -12.36 -14.71 16.90
CA GLN A 276 -12.89 -15.56 15.83
C GLN A 276 -12.07 -16.85 15.71
N THR A 277 -10.74 -16.73 15.67
CA THR A 277 -9.84 -17.88 15.53
C THR A 277 -9.98 -18.83 16.71
N TRP A 278 -10.07 -18.29 17.94
CA TRP A 278 -10.29 -19.09 19.13
C TRP A 278 -11.64 -19.82 19.09
N LEU A 279 -12.75 -19.08 18.98
CA LEU A 279 -14.10 -19.63 19.12
C LEU A 279 -14.50 -20.54 17.95
N GLN A 280 -14.01 -20.27 16.74
CA GLN A 280 -14.46 -20.97 15.54
C GLN A 280 -13.49 -22.07 15.06
N ARG A 281 -12.22 -22.04 15.47
CA ARG A 281 -11.18 -22.90 14.85
C ARG A 281 -10.28 -23.68 15.80
N ILE A 282 -10.02 -23.15 17.00
CA ILE A 282 -9.07 -23.78 17.95
C ILE A 282 -9.80 -24.45 19.13
N SER A 283 -10.88 -23.83 19.63
CA SER A 283 -11.61 -24.33 20.81
C SER A 283 -12.04 -25.79 20.67
N ASP A 284 -12.05 -26.54 21.79
CA ASP A 284 -12.54 -27.92 21.85
C ASP A 284 -14.03 -28.05 21.45
N THR A 285 -14.79 -26.96 21.55
CA THR A 285 -16.19 -26.86 21.10
C THR A 285 -16.37 -25.68 20.14
N PRO A 286 -15.96 -25.82 18.87
CA PRO A 286 -16.04 -24.73 17.90
C PRO A 286 -17.48 -24.25 17.68
N MET A 287 -17.66 -22.94 17.69
CA MET A 287 -18.93 -22.29 17.39
C MET A 287 -19.17 -22.23 15.87
N SER A 288 -20.46 -22.23 15.47
CA SER A 288 -20.83 -21.94 14.08
C SER A 288 -20.48 -20.50 13.72
N PHE A 289 -20.25 -20.24 12.42
CA PHE A 289 -19.89 -18.91 11.92
C PHE A 289 -20.81 -17.80 12.45
N MET A 290 -22.13 -17.94 12.30
CA MET A 290 -23.08 -16.91 12.73
C MET A 290 -23.01 -16.65 14.24
N ALA A 291 -22.92 -17.71 15.04
CA ALA A 291 -22.82 -17.58 16.49
C ALA A 291 -21.50 -16.92 16.92
N THR A 292 -20.39 -17.21 16.23
CA THR A 292 -19.12 -16.49 16.44
C THR A 292 -19.27 -15.02 16.09
N GLN A 293 -19.85 -14.69 14.93
CA GLN A 293 -20.04 -13.30 14.49
C GLN A 293 -20.81 -12.46 15.52
N ASP A 294 -21.82 -13.03 16.17
CA ASP A 294 -22.58 -12.35 17.24
C ASP A 294 -21.68 -11.96 18.43
N GLN A 295 -20.69 -12.80 18.78
CA GLN A 295 -19.71 -12.51 19.84
C GLN A 295 -18.71 -11.39 19.46
N LEU A 296 -18.53 -11.12 18.17
CA LEU A 296 -17.60 -10.11 17.66
C LEU A 296 -18.23 -8.71 17.53
N THR A 297 -19.54 -8.58 17.78
CA THR A 297 -20.34 -7.37 17.55
C THR A 297 -19.75 -6.10 18.18
N LEU A 298 -19.19 -6.21 19.38
CA LEU A 298 -18.54 -5.07 20.05
C LEU A 298 -17.39 -4.50 19.21
N PHE A 299 -16.50 -5.35 18.71
CA PHE A 299 -15.36 -4.93 17.89
C PHE A 299 -15.81 -4.31 16.57
N TYR A 300 -16.92 -4.78 15.99
CA TYR A 300 -17.49 -4.19 14.79
C TYR A 300 -18.01 -2.77 15.01
N TRP A 301 -18.67 -2.51 16.14
CA TRP A 301 -19.09 -1.15 16.51
C TRP A 301 -17.90 -0.23 16.78
N MET A 302 -16.87 -0.72 17.48
CA MET A 302 -15.64 0.06 17.71
C MET A 302 -14.92 0.38 16.39
N ARG A 303 -14.86 -0.59 15.47
CA ARG A 303 -14.36 -0.40 14.10
C ARG A 303 -15.16 0.67 13.36
N GLU A 304 -16.48 0.62 13.44
CA GLU A 304 -17.36 1.59 12.77
C GLU A 304 -17.11 3.02 13.26
N ILE A 305 -16.99 3.22 14.57
CA ILE A 305 -16.66 4.52 15.16
C ILE A 305 -15.31 5.03 14.63
N ALA A 306 -14.29 4.17 14.60
CA ALA A 306 -13.00 4.53 14.02
C ALA A 306 -13.10 4.84 12.50
N GLY A 307 -13.99 4.16 11.77
CA GLY A 307 -14.32 4.46 10.38
C GLY A 307 -14.90 5.87 10.18
N VAL A 308 -15.79 6.32 11.07
CA VAL A 308 -16.31 7.69 11.05
C VAL A 308 -15.20 8.72 11.28
N VAL A 309 -14.28 8.46 12.21
CA VAL A 309 -13.12 9.35 12.44
C VAL A 309 -12.19 9.39 11.24
N PHE A 310 -11.98 8.25 10.57
CA PHE A 310 -11.23 8.18 9.31
C PHE A 310 -11.88 9.05 8.23
N LEU A 311 -13.20 8.98 8.08
CA LEU A 311 -13.96 9.80 7.13
C LEU A 311 -13.82 11.30 7.42
N ILE A 312 -13.88 11.71 8.69
CA ILE A 312 -13.63 13.10 9.09
C ILE A 312 -12.22 13.53 8.64
N GLY A 313 -11.22 12.68 8.87
CA GLY A 313 -9.85 12.92 8.40
C GLY A 313 -9.76 13.10 6.89
N LEU A 314 -10.47 12.27 6.11
CA LEU A 314 -10.53 12.38 4.64
C LEU A 314 -11.20 13.68 4.19
N VAL A 315 -12.30 14.09 4.83
CA VAL A 315 -12.96 15.36 4.52
C VAL A 315 -12.02 16.53 4.76
N LEU A 316 -11.27 16.52 5.86
CA LEU A 316 -10.26 17.55 6.14
C LEU A 316 -9.11 17.53 5.12
N TYR A 317 -8.71 16.36 4.62
CA TYR A 317 -7.73 16.26 3.52
C TYR A 317 -8.21 17.04 2.31
N ILE A 318 -9.45 16.81 1.89
CA ILE A 318 -10.03 17.44 0.70
C ILE A 318 -10.18 18.95 0.94
N MET A 319 -10.72 19.35 2.10
CA MET A 319 -10.92 20.76 2.45
C MET A 319 -9.62 21.56 2.50
N SER A 320 -8.48 20.94 2.88
CA SER A 320 -7.20 21.64 2.97
C SER A 320 -6.77 22.29 1.65
N PHE A 321 -7.15 21.71 0.51
CA PHE A 321 -6.83 22.25 -0.81
C PHE A 321 -7.66 23.48 -1.20
N PHE A 322 -8.75 23.75 -0.49
CA PHE A 322 -9.65 24.89 -0.78
C PHE A 322 -9.51 26.02 0.23
N ILE A 323 -8.54 25.95 1.13
CA ILE A 323 -8.20 27.08 2.00
C ILE A 323 -7.36 28.07 1.19
N ASP A 324 -7.89 29.28 1.03
CA ASP A 324 -7.15 30.39 0.46
C ASP A 324 -5.94 30.73 1.33
N GLY A 325 -4.82 31.03 0.68
CA GLY A 325 -3.69 31.62 1.37
C GLY A 325 -3.99 33.08 1.62
N ASP A 326 -3.86 33.52 2.87
CA ASP A 326 -3.68 34.95 3.15
C ASP A 326 -2.55 35.43 2.22
N GLY A 327 -2.85 36.40 1.35
CA GLY A 327 -2.11 36.71 0.12
C GLY A 327 -0.69 37.22 0.31
N GLU A 328 0.23 36.37 0.78
CA GLU A 328 1.66 36.59 0.63
C GLU A 328 2.15 35.79 -0.57
N SER A 329 2.12 36.46 -1.72
CA SER A 329 2.98 36.18 -2.84
C SER A 329 4.43 36.13 -2.34
N ALA A 330 4.96 34.94 -2.08
CA ALA A 330 6.39 34.74 -2.00
C ALA A 330 6.97 34.86 -3.43
N THR A 331 7.05 36.10 -3.91
CA THR A 331 7.95 36.51 -4.98
C THR A 331 9.36 36.57 -4.41
N GLU A 332 10.15 35.53 -4.69
CA GLU A 332 11.52 35.55 -5.24
C GLU A 332 12.21 34.19 -5.04
#